data_AF-A0A9X4NWF8-F1
#
_entry.id   AF-A0A9X4NWF8-F1
#
_cell.length_a   1.000
_cell.length_b   1.000
_cell.length_c   1.000
_cell.angle_alpha   90.00
_cell.angle_beta   90.00
_cell.angle_gamma   90.00
#
_symmetry.space_group_name_H-M   'P 1'
#
loop_
_entity.id
_entity.type
_entity.pdbx_description
1 polymer ?
#
loop_
_entity_poly.entity_id
_entity_poly.type
_entity_poly.pdbx_seq_one_letter_code
_entity_poly.pdbx_strand_id
1 'polypeptide(L)'
;MGLNAGSGITANDTVSIGTNAQAQADNSVALGSGSIATQANTVSVGSAGNERRITNVAAGVDGTDAVNVDQLNGISADTLHRAQRYADAGDARTLRQAKNYTDVREQAVRQYADEGDARTLDSANQHTDIRVGALQKEAFAGIAQAAAWCPWPPLGTGRPR
;
A
#
# COMPACT_ATOMS: atom_id res chain seq x y z
N MET A 1 22.93 -32.40 -48.68
CA MET A 1 21.53 -32.27 -49.13
C MET A 1 20.84 -33.63 -48.97
N GLY A 2 19.65 -33.70 -48.39
CA GLY A 2 18.94 -34.96 -48.15
C GLY A 2 18.11 -35.43 -49.34
N LEU A 3 17.59 -36.65 -49.30
CA LEU A 3 16.69 -37.17 -50.34
C LEU A 3 15.43 -36.29 -50.43
N ASN A 4 15.03 -35.90 -51.64
CA ASN A 4 13.92 -34.97 -51.92
C ASN A 4 14.03 -33.57 -51.28
N ALA A 5 15.20 -33.18 -50.75
CA ALA A 5 15.41 -31.82 -50.28
C ALA A 5 15.19 -30.84 -51.45
N GLY A 6 14.27 -29.90 -51.30
CA GLY A 6 13.98 -28.95 -52.36
C GLY A 6 13.09 -29.46 -53.50
N SER A 7 12.60 -30.71 -53.44
CA SER A 7 11.83 -31.31 -54.53
C SER A 7 10.46 -30.63 -54.69
N GLY A 8 10.12 -30.20 -55.91
CA GLY A 8 8.82 -29.61 -56.24
C GLY A 8 8.63 -28.18 -55.75
N ILE A 9 9.71 -27.49 -55.34
CA ILE A 9 9.66 -26.10 -54.88
C ILE A 9 9.77 -25.15 -56.08
N THR A 10 8.85 -24.19 -56.16
CA THR A 10 8.81 -23.15 -57.20
C THR A 10 9.23 -21.77 -56.70
N ALA A 11 9.53 -21.63 -55.41
CA ALA A 11 9.97 -20.37 -54.79
C ALA A 11 11.45 -20.07 -55.08
N ASN A 12 11.79 -18.79 -55.12
CA ASN A 12 13.12 -18.29 -55.48
C ASN A 12 14.04 -18.16 -54.25
N ASP A 13 15.36 -18.23 -54.47
CA ASP A 13 16.39 -18.00 -53.44
C ASP A 13 16.26 -18.88 -52.19
N THR A 14 15.91 -20.15 -52.37
CA THR A 14 15.61 -21.06 -51.26
C THR A 14 16.77 -21.98 -50.90
N VAL A 15 16.81 -22.40 -49.62
CA VAL A 15 17.76 -23.40 -49.13
C VAL A 15 17.01 -24.52 -48.41
N SER A 16 17.19 -25.77 -48.83
CA SER A 16 16.58 -26.94 -48.20
C SER A 16 17.65 -27.94 -47.75
N ILE A 17 17.78 -28.16 -46.44
CA ILE A 17 18.80 -29.02 -45.84
C ILE A 17 18.13 -30.13 -45.02
N GLY A 18 18.07 -31.34 -45.57
CA GLY A 18 17.54 -32.52 -44.86
C GLY A 18 16.58 -33.31 -45.75
N THR A 19 16.37 -34.60 -45.43
CA THR A 19 15.44 -35.45 -46.19
C THR A 19 14.03 -34.86 -46.12
N ASN A 20 13.36 -34.70 -47.26
CA ASN A 20 12.03 -34.08 -47.39
C ASN A 20 11.92 -32.65 -46.82
N ALA A 21 13.03 -31.91 -46.68
CA ALA A 21 13.00 -30.49 -46.29
C ALA A 21 12.44 -29.64 -47.45
N GLN A 22 11.53 -28.70 -47.13
CA GLN A 22 10.78 -27.90 -48.11
C GLN A 22 10.75 -26.40 -47.75
N ALA A 23 11.60 -25.60 -48.38
CA ALA A 23 11.54 -24.13 -48.33
C ALA A 23 10.56 -23.58 -49.40
N GLN A 24 9.27 -23.48 -49.07
CA GLN A 24 8.17 -23.20 -50.02
C GLN A 24 7.94 -21.70 -50.31
N ALA A 25 8.68 -20.79 -49.67
CA ALA A 25 8.54 -19.35 -49.84
C ALA A 25 9.86 -18.69 -50.27
N ASP A 26 9.78 -17.53 -50.92
CA ASP A 26 10.96 -16.83 -51.45
C ASP A 26 11.95 -16.45 -50.34
N ASN A 27 13.26 -16.56 -50.62
CA ASN A 27 14.33 -16.25 -49.69
C ASN A 27 14.18 -16.96 -48.32
N SER A 28 13.76 -18.24 -48.33
CA SER A 28 13.54 -19.02 -47.10
C SER A 28 14.47 -20.22 -46.98
N VAL A 29 14.66 -20.67 -45.73
CA VAL A 29 15.52 -21.80 -45.39
C VAL A 29 14.72 -22.85 -44.61
N ALA A 30 14.68 -24.09 -45.10
CA ALA A 30 14.18 -25.24 -44.37
C ALA A 30 15.36 -26.09 -43.86
N LEU A 31 15.59 -26.09 -42.55
CA LEU A 31 16.72 -26.74 -41.89
C LEU A 31 16.26 -27.94 -41.06
N GLY A 32 16.64 -29.14 -41.48
CA GLY A 32 16.31 -30.41 -40.84
C GLY A 32 15.40 -31.30 -41.69
N SER A 33 15.41 -32.61 -41.38
CA SER A 33 14.55 -33.59 -42.07
C SER A 33 13.07 -33.28 -41.85
N GLY A 34 12.27 -33.17 -42.91
CA GLY A 34 10.84 -32.84 -42.83
C GLY A 34 10.54 -31.42 -42.33
N SER A 35 11.53 -30.51 -42.31
CA SER A 35 11.28 -29.10 -42.03
C SER A 35 10.57 -28.43 -43.21
N ILE A 36 9.66 -27.51 -42.91
CA ILE A 36 8.88 -26.78 -43.93
C ILE A 36 8.93 -25.29 -43.58
N ALA A 37 9.45 -24.47 -44.49
CA ALA A 37 9.45 -23.01 -44.38
C ALA A 37 8.40 -22.44 -45.34
N THR A 38 7.33 -21.86 -44.81
CA THR A 38 6.16 -21.38 -45.59
C THR A 38 6.06 -19.86 -45.66
N GLN A 39 7.02 -19.15 -45.07
CA GLN A 39 7.03 -17.67 -45.02
C GLN A 39 8.32 -17.15 -45.65
N ALA A 40 8.21 -16.08 -46.44
CA ALA A 40 9.37 -15.48 -47.08
C ALA A 40 10.33 -14.86 -46.05
N ASN A 41 11.63 -14.86 -46.34
CA ASN A 41 12.66 -14.32 -45.43
C ASN A 41 12.70 -15.00 -44.05
N THR A 42 12.43 -16.31 -43.96
CA THR A 42 12.44 -17.05 -42.69
C THR A 42 13.33 -18.28 -42.73
N VAL A 43 13.79 -18.70 -41.55
CA VAL A 43 14.44 -20.00 -41.34
C VAL A 43 13.51 -20.87 -40.50
N SER A 44 13.04 -21.98 -41.07
CA SER A 44 12.28 -22.99 -40.35
C SER A 44 13.19 -24.13 -39.91
N VAL A 45 13.18 -24.43 -38.62
CA VAL A 45 13.91 -25.56 -38.02
C VAL A 45 13.03 -26.81 -37.85
N GLY A 46 11.80 -26.80 -38.35
CA GLY A 46 10.82 -27.87 -38.15
C GLY A 46 9.59 -27.72 -39.03
N SER A 47 8.50 -28.35 -38.61
CA SER A 47 7.17 -28.17 -39.20
C SER A 47 6.14 -28.20 -38.06
N ALA A 48 4.89 -27.82 -38.34
CA ALA A 48 3.84 -27.82 -37.34
C ALA A 48 3.72 -29.22 -36.67
N GLY A 49 3.83 -29.26 -35.35
CA GLY A 49 3.83 -30.49 -34.55
C GLY A 49 5.14 -31.28 -34.56
N ASN A 50 6.17 -30.81 -35.28
CA ASN A 50 7.52 -31.39 -35.34
C ASN A 50 8.58 -30.29 -35.17
N GLU A 51 8.38 -29.42 -34.17
CA GLU A 51 9.29 -28.35 -33.83
C GLU A 51 10.60 -28.88 -33.25
N ARG A 52 11.68 -28.13 -33.45
CA ARG A 52 12.99 -28.45 -32.88
C ARG A 52 13.44 -27.36 -31.93
N ARG A 53 14.10 -27.76 -30.85
CA ARG A 53 14.81 -26.83 -29.97
C ARG A 53 16.10 -26.37 -30.66
N ILE A 54 16.41 -25.10 -30.50
CA ILE A 54 17.74 -24.54 -30.80
C ILE A 54 18.49 -24.50 -29.46
N THR A 55 19.59 -25.24 -29.35
CA THR A 55 20.33 -25.40 -28.09
C THR A 55 21.71 -24.75 -28.18
N ASN A 56 22.30 -24.44 -27.02
CA ASN A 56 23.59 -23.72 -26.93
C ASN A 56 23.54 -22.30 -27.53
N VAL A 57 22.41 -21.61 -27.34
CA VAL A 57 22.24 -20.21 -27.74
C VAL A 57 22.81 -19.31 -26.63
N ALA A 58 23.88 -18.60 -26.93
CA ALA A 58 24.43 -17.58 -26.05
C ALA A 58 23.41 -16.46 -25.81
N ALA A 59 23.57 -15.69 -24.73
CA ALA A 59 22.70 -14.56 -24.45
C ALA A 59 22.81 -13.52 -25.58
N GLY A 60 21.67 -13.07 -26.10
CA GLY A 60 21.62 -12.02 -27.12
C GLY A 60 22.07 -10.67 -26.57
N VAL A 61 22.73 -9.88 -27.40
CA VAL A 61 23.30 -8.57 -27.06
C VAL A 61 22.65 -7.47 -27.91
N ASP A 62 22.54 -7.68 -29.21
CA ASP A 62 21.96 -6.72 -30.14
C ASP A 62 20.44 -6.91 -30.29
N GLY A 63 19.75 -5.88 -30.79
CA GLY A 63 18.28 -5.88 -30.90
C GLY A 63 17.69 -6.92 -31.85
N THR A 64 18.53 -7.60 -32.64
CA THR A 64 18.14 -8.66 -33.58
C THR A 64 18.64 -10.05 -33.17
N ASP A 65 19.26 -10.17 -31.99
CA ASP A 65 19.76 -11.46 -31.50
C ASP A 65 18.62 -12.33 -30.95
N ALA A 66 18.83 -13.65 -31.01
CA ALA A 66 17.94 -14.59 -30.34
C ALA A 66 18.08 -14.49 -28.82
N VAL A 67 16.95 -14.53 -28.12
CA VAL A 67 16.89 -14.55 -26.66
C VAL A 67 16.87 -15.99 -26.17
N ASN A 68 17.73 -16.31 -25.20
CA ASN A 68 17.73 -17.62 -24.55
C ASN A 68 16.83 -17.66 -23.30
N VAL A 69 16.58 -18.85 -22.75
CA VAL A 69 15.65 -19.06 -21.63
C VAL A 69 16.14 -18.37 -20.34
N ASP A 70 17.44 -18.24 -20.14
CA ASP A 70 17.99 -17.58 -18.94
C ASP A 70 17.68 -16.07 -18.95
N GLN A 71 17.81 -15.41 -20.11
CA GLN A 71 17.41 -14.01 -20.27
C GLN A 71 15.90 -13.82 -20.02
N LEU A 72 15.06 -14.72 -20.54
CA LEU A 72 13.61 -14.69 -20.30
C LEU A 72 13.27 -14.83 -18.80
N ASN A 73 13.87 -15.82 -18.14
CA ASN A 73 13.67 -16.07 -16.71
C ASN A 73 14.13 -14.87 -15.86
N GLY A 74 15.23 -14.22 -16.24
CA GLY A 74 15.71 -12.99 -15.60
C GLY A 74 14.70 -11.85 -15.68
N ILE A 75 14.09 -11.63 -16.86
CA ILE A 75 13.05 -10.61 -17.06
C ILE A 75 11.79 -10.95 -16.25
N SER A 76 11.36 -12.21 -16.24
CA SER A 76 10.21 -12.66 -15.44
C SER A 76 10.43 -12.42 -13.95
N ALA A 77 11.62 -12.72 -13.42
CA ALA A 77 11.98 -12.48 -12.04
C ALA A 77 12.00 -10.98 -11.68
N ASP A 78 12.60 -10.12 -12.51
CA ASP A 78 12.59 -8.67 -12.29
C ASP A 78 11.16 -8.10 -12.30
N THR A 79 10.33 -8.57 -13.24
CA THR A 79 8.92 -8.17 -13.34
C THR A 79 8.15 -8.55 -12.07
N LEU A 80 8.31 -9.79 -11.58
CA LEU A 80 7.69 -10.24 -10.34
C LEU A 80 8.15 -9.39 -9.15
N HIS A 81 9.45 -9.10 -9.06
CA HIS A 81 10.00 -8.32 -7.97
C HIS A 81 9.53 -6.86 -7.99
N ARG A 82 9.33 -6.26 -9.16
CA ARG A 82 8.69 -4.95 -9.30
C ARG A 82 7.23 -4.96 -8.84
N ALA A 83 6.48 -6.00 -9.22
CA ALA A 83 5.09 -6.15 -8.80
C ALA A 83 4.95 -6.29 -7.27
N GLN A 84 5.81 -7.10 -6.64
CA GLN A 84 5.87 -7.25 -5.18
C GLN A 84 6.11 -5.91 -4.49
N ARG A 85 7.15 -5.16 -4.91
CA ARG A 85 7.45 -3.84 -4.33
C ARG A 85 6.29 -2.84 -4.49
N TYR A 86 5.58 -2.90 -5.60
CA TYR A 86 4.41 -2.05 -5.81
C TYR A 86 3.26 -2.39 -4.85
N ALA A 87 2.98 -3.69 -4.66
CA ALA A 87 1.98 -4.16 -3.70
C ALA A 87 2.35 -3.78 -2.27
N ASP A 88 3.58 -4.07 -1.84
CA ASP A 88 4.08 -3.74 -0.49
C ASP A 88 3.99 -2.23 -0.21
N ALA A 89 4.34 -1.40 -1.20
CA ALA A 89 4.22 0.05 -1.09
C ALA A 89 2.75 0.50 -0.96
N GLY A 90 1.84 -0.16 -1.67
CA GLY A 90 0.40 0.05 -1.56
C GLY A 90 -0.12 -0.29 -0.17
N ASP A 91 0.21 -1.49 0.33
CA ASP A 91 -0.19 -1.96 1.66
C ASP A 91 0.34 -1.05 2.75
N ALA A 92 1.60 -0.61 2.64
CA ALA A 92 2.20 0.32 3.58
C ALA A 92 1.51 1.70 3.57
N ARG A 93 1.03 2.18 2.41
CA ARG A 93 0.25 3.43 2.33
C ARG A 93 -1.10 3.28 3.02
N THR A 94 -1.83 2.21 2.71
CA THR A 94 -3.13 1.90 3.32
C THR A 94 -3.00 1.77 4.84
N LEU A 95 -1.97 1.05 5.31
CA LEU A 95 -1.71 0.88 6.74
C LEU A 95 -1.39 2.21 7.44
N ARG A 96 -0.54 3.07 6.84
CA ARG A 96 -0.24 4.40 7.40
C ARG A 96 -1.49 5.29 7.46
N GLN A 97 -2.31 5.28 6.41
CA GLN A 97 -3.55 6.06 6.37
C GLN A 97 -4.53 5.58 7.44
N ALA A 98 -4.69 4.26 7.59
CA ALA A 98 -5.54 3.68 8.62
C ALA A 98 -5.06 4.04 10.03
N LYS A 99 -3.74 3.93 10.30
CA LYS A 99 -3.15 4.34 11.58
C LYS A 99 -3.42 5.81 11.89
N ASN A 100 -3.13 6.71 10.94
CA ASN A 100 -3.38 8.13 11.12
C ASN A 100 -4.86 8.42 11.41
N TYR A 101 -5.78 7.74 10.71
CA TYR A 101 -7.22 7.88 10.97
C TYR A 101 -7.59 7.44 12.38
N THR A 102 -7.10 6.29 12.82
CA THR A 102 -7.33 5.78 14.18
C THR A 102 -6.69 6.69 15.22
N ASP A 103 -5.46 7.16 15.03
CA ASP A 103 -4.77 8.04 15.97
C ASP A 103 -5.52 9.37 16.16
N VAL A 104 -6.00 9.97 15.07
CA VAL A 104 -6.82 11.19 15.11
C VAL A 104 -8.15 10.94 15.83
N ARG A 105 -8.80 9.81 15.55
CA ARG A 105 -10.05 9.41 16.24
C ARG A 105 -9.82 9.23 17.75
N GLU A 106 -8.75 8.57 18.14
CA GLU A 106 -8.38 8.35 19.55
C GLU A 106 -8.07 9.67 20.26
N GLN A 107 -7.34 10.58 19.61
CA GLN A 107 -7.09 11.92 20.15
C GLN A 107 -8.38 12.70 20.39
N ALA A 108 -9.31 12.67 19.42
CA ALA A 108 -10.60 13.34 19.54
C ALA A 108 -11.45 12.75 20.69
N VAL A 109 -11.43 11.42 20.88
CA VAL A 109 -12.14 10.76 21.98
C VAL A 109 -11.55 11.16 23.33
N ARG A 110 -10.22 11.17 23.46
CA ARG A 110 -9.55 11.60 24.69
C ARG A 110 -9.87 13.05 25.03
N GLN A 111 -9.79 13.95 24.05
CA GLN A 111 -10.16 15.35 24.24
C GLN A 111 -11.61 15.50 24.70
N TYR A 112 -12.54 14.77 24.09
CA TYR A 112 -13.94 14.82 24.50
C TYR A 112 -14.13 14.35 25.95
N ALA A 113 -13.42 13.30 26.36
CA ALA A 113 -13.44 12.80 27.73
C ALA A 113 -12.86 13.83 28.72
N ASP A 114 -11.66 14.35 28.43
CA ASP A 114 -10.98 15.35 29.27
C ASP A 114 -11.83 16.63 29.44
N GLU A 115 -12.44 17.11 28.35
CA GLU A 115 -13.36 18.26 28.39
C GLU A 115 -14.64 17.94 29.18
N GLY A 116 -15.17 16.72 29.06
CA GLY A 116 -16.32 16.25 29.81
C GLY A 116 -16.05 16.19 31.31
N ASP A 117 -14.91 15.64 31.70
CA ASP A 117 -14.46 15.56 33.08
C ASP A 117 -14.21 16.95 33.67
N ALA A 118 -13.58 17.85 32.90
CA ALA A 118 -13.37 19.24 33.31
C ALA A 118 -14.69 19.99 33.54
N ARG A 119 -15.70 19.83 32.67
CA ARG A 119 -17.04 20.44 32.84
C ARG A 119 -17.75 19.89 34.08
N THR A 120 -17.67 18.57 34.29
CA THR A 120 -18.25 17.91 35.47
C THR A 120 -17.60 18.43 36.74
N LEU A 121 -16.27 18.55 36.75
CA LEU A 121 -15.50 19.05 37.88
C LEU A 121 -15.82 20.53 38.18
N ASP A 122 -15.86 21.39 37.16
CA ASP A 122 -16.22 22.80 37.29
C ASP A 122 -17.65 22.96 37.86
N SER A 123 -18.61 22.21 37.33
CA SER A 123 -20.00 22.22 37.82
C SER A 123 -20.09 21.76 39.29
N ALA A 124 -19.32 20.74 39.67
CA ALA A 124 -19.26 20.24 41.04
C ALA A 124 -18.66 21.29 42.00
N ASN A 125 -17.56 21.93 41.59
CA ASN A 125 -16.92 22.99 42.37
C ASN A 125 -17.85 24.19 42.56
N GLN A 126 -18.51 24.65 41.51
CA GLN A 126 -19.48 25.74 41.58
C GLN A 126 -20.63 25.42 42.54
N HIS A 127 -21.17 24.19 42.47
CA HIS A 127 -22.21 23.74 43.39
C HIS A 127 -21.71 23.74 44.84
N THR A 128 -20.51 23.24 45.11
CA THR A 128 -19.94 23.27 46.46
C THR A 128 -19.69 24.69 46.95
N ASP A 129 -19.17 25.59 46.11
CA ASP A 129 -18.89 26.98 46.45
C ASP A 129 -20.17 27.74 46.78
N ILE A 130 -21.23 27.55 45.98
CA ILE A 130 -22.56 28.11 46.24
C ILE A 130 -23.08 27.64 47.60
N ARG A 131 -23.00 26.34 47.90
CA ARG A 131 -23.48 25.80 49.18
C ARG A 131 -22.65 26.28 50.37
N VAL A 132 -21.32 26.34 50.23
CA VAL A 132 -20.44 26.87 51.29
C VAL A 132 -20.72 28.35 51.53
N GLY A 133 -20.88 29.15 50.46
CA GLY A 133 -21.24 30.56 50.59
C GLY A 133 -22.62 30.78 51.22
N ALA A 134 -23.60 29.93 50.94
CA ALA A 134 -24.91 29.96 51.59
C ALA A 134 -24.81 29.65 53.09
N LEU A 135 -24.11 28.56 53.46
CA LEU A 135 -23.90 28.17 54.85
C LEU A 135 -23.15 29.24 55.65
N GLN A 136 -22.15 29.90 55.05
CA GLN A 136 -21.44 31.01 55.68
C GLN A 136 -22.38 32.18 55.98
N LYS A 137 -23.24 32.58 55.01
CA LYS A 137 -24.22 33.65 55.21
C LYS A 137 -25.23 33.32 56.32
N GLU A 138 -25.75 32.10 56.33
CA GLU A 138 -26.67 31.62 57.37
C GLU A 138 -26.00 31.63 58.76
N ALA A 139 -24.75 31.17 58.85
CA ALA A 139 -23.98 31.19 60.09
C ALA A 139 -23.73 32.62 60.61
N PHE A 140 -23.34 33.55 59.74
CA PHE A 140 -23.17 34.96 60.12
C PHE A 140 -24.47 35.60 60.61
N ALA A 141 -25.59 35.32 59.93
CA ALA A 141 -26.90 35.80 60.34
C ALA A 141 -27.29 35.23 61.73
N GLY A 142 -27.04 33.95 61.97
CA GLY A 142 -27.31 33.31 63.27
C GLY A 142 -26.46 33.88 64.41
N ILE A 143 -25.16 34.09 64.19
CA ILE A 143 -24.27 34.71 65.18
C ILE A 143 -24.70 36.15 65.48
N ALA A 144 -25.04 36.93 64.44
CA ALA A 144 -25.51 38.31 64.60
C ALA A 144 -26.81 38.37 65.42
N GLN A 145 -27.75 37.46 65.15
CA GLN A 145 -28.95 37.31 65.96
C GLN A 145 -28.59 37.00 67.42
N ALA A 146 -27.77 35.98 67.69
CA ALA A 146 -27.38 35.60 69.05
C ALA A 146 -26.67 36.73 69.82
N ALA A 147 -25.78 37.48 69.17
CA ALA A 147 -25.09 38.62 69.77
C ALA A 147 -26.05 39.75 70.17
N ALA A 148 -27.13 39.96 69.42
CA ALA A 148 -28.14 40.98 69.75
C ALA A 148 -28.91 40.68 71.05
N TRP A 149 -28.96 39.42 71.50
CA TRP A 149 -29.59 39.03 72.76
C TRP A 149 -28.63 39.04 73.95
N CYS A 150 -27.33 39.29 73.74
CA CYS A 150 -26.37 39.41 74.84
C CYS A 150 -26.51 40.80 75.50
N PRO A 151 -26.96 40.90 76.76
CA PRO A 151 -27.10 42.18 77.44
C PRO A 151 -25.74 42.87 77.55
N TRP A 152 -25.61 44.08 77.01
CA TRP A 152 -24.40 44.88 77.19
C TRP A 152 -24.19 45.19 78.69
N PRO A 153 -22.98 45.02 79.24
CA PRO A 153 -22.70 45.43 80.60
C PRO A 153 -22.94 46.96 80.71
N PRO A 154 -23.60 47.43 81.78
CA PRO A 154 -24.00 48.82 81.91
C PRO A 154 -22.79 49.74 81.86
N LEU A 155 -22.78 50.68 80.92
CA LEU A 155 -21.81 51.78 80.86
C LEU A 155 -21.95 52.57 82.17
N GLY A 156 -20.94 52.46 83.03
CA GLY A 156 -20.87 53.19 84.29
C GLY A 156 -21.06 54.69 84.03
N THR A 157 -22.10 55.26 84.64
CA THR A 157 -22.40 56.68 84.60
C THR A 157 -21.41 57.45 85.49
N GLY A 158 -20.22 57.70 84.97
CA GLY A 158 -19.30 58.69 85.52
C GLY A 158 -19.84 60.11 85.30
N ARG A 159 -20.77 60.54 86.14
CA ARG A 159 -21.19 61.96 86.29
C ARG A 159 -20.17 62.75 87.16
N PRO A 160 -20.22 64.09 87.18
CA PRO A 160 -19.17 64.98 86.68
C PRO A 160 -18.31 65.62 87.78
N ARG A 161 -17.19 66.26 87.38
CA ARG A 161 -16.73 67.55 87.92
C ARG A 161 -16.17 68.41 86.81
#